data_AF-A0A5N4C2X8-F1
#
_entry.id   AF-A0A5N4C2X8-F1
#
_cell.length_a   1.000
_cell.length_b   1.000
_cell.length_c   1.000
_cell.angle_alpha   90.00
_cell.angle_beta   90.00
_cell.angle_gamma   90.00
#
_symmetry.space_group_name_H-M   'P 1'
#
loop_
_entity.id
_entity.type
_entity.pdbx_description
1 polymer ?
#
loop_
_entity_poly.entity_id
_entity_poly.type
_entity_poly.pdbx_seq_one_letter_code
_entity_poly.pdbx_strand_id
1 'polypeptide(L)'
;MYKYKMKQPIMKEDMLKMVHQNYHDQFDEILKKASERIEMVFAVDVKEVDSTSHYDLVSKLKLPNNGRVRAGRGLPKTGLLMTILGVIFMKGNCAAEEDIWRFLNMIRVYAGRKHFIYGEPRKLITKDLVRLKYLEYRQVPDSDPPRFEFLWGPKAHAETSKMKVLEFLAKVNDTVPSAFPSQYKEALQDEEERARVAARPGMTVTSRHVPWPCPASTLTPAEIRDFLKTSSI
;
A
#
# COMPACT_ATOMS: atom_id res chain seq x y z
N MET A 1 4.43 8.07 15.67
CA MET A 1 4.77 6.64 15.37
C MET A 1 5.35 5.83 16.54
N TYR A 2 6.16 6.40 17.45
CA TYR A 2 6.74 5.63 18.57
C TYR A 2 5.68 4.99 19.49
N LYS A 3 4.70 5.78 19.95
CA LYS A 3 3.56 5.29 20.77
C LYS A 3 2.87 4.09 20.12
N TYR A 4 2.55 4.19 18.82
CA TYR A 4 2.03 3.07 18.03
C TYR A 4 2.97 1.86 18.06
N LYS A 5 4.28 2.02 17.80
CA LYS A 5 5.26 0.90 17.84
C LYS A 5 5.27 0.20 19.21
N MET A 6 5.10 0.97 20.29
CA MET A 6 5.07 0.50 21.67
C MET A 6 3.69 0.05 22.15
N LYS A 7 2.65 0.14 21.30
CA LYS A 7 1.25 -0.13 21.66
C LYS A 7 0.75 0.73 22.83
N GLN A 8 1.19 1.98 22.88
CA GLN A 8 0.72 2.96 23.84
C GLN A 8 -0.35 3.87 23.21
N PRO A 9 -1.30 4.38 24.00
CA PRO A 9 -2.25 5.40 23.56
C PRO A 9 -1.54 6.63 22.99
N ILE A 10 -2.19 7.30 22.04
CA ILE A 10 -1.66 8.52 21.43
C ILE A 10 -2.52 9.69 21.92
N MET A 11 -2.02 10.43 22.90
CA MET A 11 -2.71 11.56 23.53
C MET A 11 -2.25 12.89 22.93
N LYS A 12 -3.15 13.87 22.77
CA LYS A 12 -2.79 15.24 22.37
C LYS A 12 -1.77 15.87 23.30
N GLU A 13 -1.93 15.68 24.62
CA GLU A 13 -1.00 16.19 25.64
C GLU A 13 0.44 15.67 25.42
N ASP A 14 0.59 14.38 25.09
CA ASP A 14 1.89 13.79 24.78
C ASP A 14 2.50 14.35 23.50
N MET A 15 1.68 14.69 22.50
CA MET A 15 2.16 15.34 21.28
C MET A 15 2.59 16.78 21.53
N LEU A 16 1.84 17.55 22.34
CA LEU A 16 2.17 18.93 22.69
C LEU A 16 3.49 19.05 23.44
N LYS A 17 3.86 18.05 24.25
CA LYS A 17 5.18 17.96 24.90
C LYS A 17 6.34 17.82 23.90
N MET A 18 6.06 17.32 22.69
CA MET A 18 7.06 17.18 21.62
C MET A 18 7.14 18.41 20.71
N VAL A 19 6.16 19.30 20.79
CA VAL A 19 6.10 20.54 20.01
C VAL A 19 6.62 21.68 20.88
N HIS A 20 7.55 22.47 20.34
CA HIS A 20 8.08 23.63 21.05
C HIS A 20 6.93 24.61 21.38
N GLN A 21 6.95 25.19 22.59
CA GLN A 21 5.84 25.97 23.16
C GLN A 21 5.33 27.09 22.23
N ASN A 22 6.25 27.76 21.51
CA ASN A 22 5.92 28.81 20.54
C ASN A 22 5.08 28.36 19.33
N TYR A 23 4.85 27.06 19.13
CA TYR A 23 4.05 26.52 18.02
C TYR A 23 2.80 25.77 18.53
N HIS A 24 2.42 25.94 19.79
CA HIS A 24 1.23 25.28 20.34
C HIS A 24 -0.07 25.78 19.69
N ASP A 25 -0.12 27.05 19.30
CA ASP A 25 -1.20 27.65 18.51
C ASP A 25 -1.31 27.06 17.09
N GLN A 26 -0.19 26.59 16.54
CA GLN A 26 -0.10 25.94 15.22
C GLN A 26 -0.21 24.41 15.29
N PHE A 27 -0.55 23.85 16.45
CA PHE A 27 -0.55 22.41 16.68
C PHE A 27 -1.39 21.64 15.66
N ASP A 28 -2.58 22.12 15.33
CA ASP A 28 -3.49 21.43 14.41
C ASP A 28 -2.92 21.39 12.99
N GLU A 29 -2.22 22.43 12.54
CA GLU A 29 -1.54 22.44 11.23
C GLU A 29 -0.33 21.48 11.22
N ILE A 30 0.45 21.47 12.30
CA ILE A 30 1.57 20.54 12.47
C ILE A 30 1.06 19.10 12.46
N LEU A 31 0.00 18.82 13.20
CA LEU A 31 -0.63 17.50 13.26
C LEU A 31 -1.17 17.09 11.89
N LYS A 32 -1.83 18.01 11.16
CA LYS A 32 -2.31 17.75 9.80
C LYS A 32 -1.16 17.33 8.87
N LYS A 33 -0.08 18.12 8.81
CA LYS A 33 1.11 17.80 7.98
C LYS A 33 1.77 16.48 8.38
N ALA A 34 1.88 16.22 9.69
CA ALA A 34 2.41 14.96 10.20
C ALA A 34 1.50 13.76 9.82
N SER A 35 0.19 13.95 9.88
CA SER A 35 -0.81 12.94 9.52
C SER A 35 -0.74 12.60 8.03
N GLU A 36 -0.63 13.60 7.16
CA GLU A 36 -0.43 13.42 5.72
C GLU A 36 0.84 12.60 5.42
N ARG A 37 1.94 12.91 6.10
CA ARG A 37 3.21 12.15 5.98
C ARG A 37 3.08 10.71 6.47
N ILE A 38 2.39 10.49 7.60
CA ILE A 38 2.12 9.16 8.13
C ILE A 38 1.27 8.35 7.15
N GLU A 39 0.25 8.97 6.56
CA GLU A 39 -0.63 8.34 5.58
C GLU A 39 0.13 7.93 4.31
N MET A 40 0.95 8.82 3.76
CA MET A 40 1.76 8.52 2.56
C MET A 40 2.73 7.36 2.76
N VAL A 41 3.37 7.26 3.94
CA VAL A 41 4.40 6.23 4.20
C VAL A 41 3.77 4.91 4.67
N PHE A 42 2.78 4.97 5.55
CA PHE A 42 2.26 3.79 6.24
C PHE A 42 0.86 3.37 5.75
N ALA A 43 0.21 4.16 4.89
CA ALA A 43 -1.18 3.97 4.47
C ALA A 43 -2.11 3.80 5.69
N VAL A 44 -1.96 4.70 6.67
CA VAL A 44 -2.80 4.76 7.87
C VAL A 44 -3.32 6.18 8.08
N ASP A 45 -4.57 6.29 8.47
CA ASP A 45 -5.20 7.57 8.81
C ASP A 45 -4.99 7.84 10.30
N VAL A 46 -4.68 9.09 10.66
CA VAL A 46 -4.72 9.56 12.05
C VAL A 46 -6.15 10.04 12.32
N LYS A 47 -6.84 9.43 13.28
CA LYS A 47 -8.22 9.79 13.62
C LYS A 47 -8.35 10.11 15.09
N GLU A 48 -9.00 11.22 15.42
CA GLU A 48 -9.44 11.51 16.78
C GLU A 48 -10.64 10.60 17.11
N VAL A 49 -10.56 9.91 18.25
CA VAL A 49 -11.49 8.83 18.62
C VAL A 49 -12.61 9.35 19.51
N ASP A 50 -12.32 10.34 20.36
CA ASP A 50 -13.25 10.87 21.35
C ASP A 50 -12.95 12.34 21.69
N SER A 51 -13.81 12.93 22.53
CA SER A 51 -13.67 14.30 23.02
C SER A 51 -12.52 14.50 24.02
N THR A 52 -11.74 13.46 24.33
CA THR A 52 -10.58 13.55 25.24
C THR A 52 -9.26 13.78 24.49
N SER A 53 -9.35 14.09 23.18
CA SER A 53 -8.19 14.31 22.31
C SER A 53 -7.24 13.10 22.26
N HIS A 54 -7.84 11.92 22.20
CA HIS A 54 -7.19 10.65 21.89
C HIS A 54 -7.17 10.40 20.38
N TYR A 55 -6.02 9.96 19.86
CA TYR A 55 -5.84 9.62 18.45
C TYR A 55 -5.56 8.13 18.24
N ASP A 56 -6.14 7.57 17.19
CA ASP A 56 -5.82 6.24 16.69
C ASP A 56 -5.21 6.29 15.29
N LEU A 57 -4.39 5.27 14.98
CA LEU A 57 -3.91 5.02 13.62
C LEU A 57 -4.73 3.90 12.99
N VAL A 58 -5.53 4.25 11.99
CA VAL A 58 -6.45 3.34 11.30
C VAL A 58 -5.86 2.95 9.95
N SER A 59 -5.58 1.67 9.77
CA SER A 59 -4.98 1.15 8.53
C SER A 59 -5.97 1.13 7.36
N LYS A 60 -5.54 1.59 6.18
CA LYS A 60 -6.35 1.57 4.94
C LYS A 60 -6.67 0.15 4.43
N LEU A 61 -5.85 -0.84 4.80
CA LEU A 61 -6.12 -2.27 4.61
C LEU A 61 -6.21 -2.98 5.97
N LYS A 62 -7.02 -4.03 6.06
CA LYS A 62 -7.28 -4.77 7.31
C LYS A 62 -6.23 -5.86 7.57
N LEU A 63 -4.97 -5.49 7.43
CA LEU A 63 -3.85 -6.35 7.79
C LEU A 63 -3.89 -6.68 9.29
N PRO A 64 -3.57 -7.93 9.70
CA PRO A 64 -3.60 -8.33 11.10
C PRO A 64 -2.74 -7.44 12.02
N ASN A 65 -3.10 -7.39 13.30
CA ASN A 65 -2.38 -6.62 14.32
C ASN A 65 -2.30 -5.11 13.99
N ASN A 66 -3.41 -4.56 13.51
CA ASN A 66 -3.57 -3.19 13.02
C ASN A 66 -2.52 -2.79 11.96
N GLY A 67 -2.21 -3.68 11.01
CA GLY A 67 -1.21 -3.40 9.98
C GLY A 67 0.18 -4.00 10.22
N ARG A 68 0.49 -4.57 11.39
CA ARG A 68 1.84 -5.08 11.70
C ARG A 68 2.14 -6.45 11.11
N VAL A 69 1.13 -7.19 10.64
CA VAL A 69 1.20 -8.59 10.19
C VAL A 69 1.47 -9.56 11.33
N ARG A 70 2.53 -9.33 12.13
CA ARG A 70 2.86 -10.11 13.32
C ARG A 70 2.46 -9.38 14.60
N ALA A 71 2.14 -10.16 15.63
CA ALA A 71 1.89 -9.61 16.96
C ALA A 71 3.18 -9.02 17.55
N GLY A 72 3.03 -8.04 18.43
CA GLY A 72 4.13 -7.42 19.16
C GLY A 72 4.44 -5.99 18.70
N ARG A 73 5.66 -5.53 19.01
CA ARG A 73 6.13 -4.19 18.68
C ARG A 73 6.50 -4.10 17.20
N GLY A 74 6.13 -3.00 16.57
CA GLY A 74 6.43 -2.78 15.16
C GLY A 74 5.60 -1.66 14.57
N LEU A 75 6.03 -1.21 13.39
CA LEU A 75 5.31 -0.23 12.58
C LEU A 75 4.33 -0.94 11.62
N PRO A 76 3.35 -0.21 11.03
CA PRO A 76 2.48 -0.79 10.00
C PRO A 76 3.28 -1.27 8.78
N LYS A 77 2.72 -2.24 8.06
CA LYS A 77 3.19 -2.79 6.78
C LYS A 77 2.25 -2.44 5.62
N THR A 78 1.14 -1.77 5.92
CA THR A 78 0.08 -1.42 4.98
C THR A 78 0.58 -0.56 3.84
N GLY A 79 1.41 0.46 4.11
CA GLY A 79 2.02 1.29 3.06
C GLY A 79 2.87 0.50 2.08
N LEU A 80 3.67 -0.46 2.56
CA LEU A 80 4.45 -1.33 1.67
C LEU A 80 3.53 -2.20 0.80
N LEU A 81 2.47 -2.76 1.38
CA LEU A 81 1.51 -3.54 0.61
C LEU A 81 0.79 -2.69 -0.43
N MET A 82 0.29 -1.50 -0.08
CA MET A 82 -0.32 -0.56 -1.03
C MET A 82 0.64 -0.20 -2.17
N THR A 83 1.92 0.00 -1.85
CA THR A 83 2.97 0.26 -2.83
C THR A 83 3.15 -0.91 -3.80
N ILE A 84 3.26 -2.15 -3.29
CA ILE A 84 3.42 -3.34 -4.14
C ILE A 84 2.18 -3.57 -5.01
N LEU A 85 0.98 -3.44 -4.44
CA LEU A 85 -0.28 -3.50 -5.21
C LEU A 85 -0.30 -2.44 -6.32
N GLY A 86 0.21 -1.25 -6.01
CA GLY A 86 0.39 -0.17 -6.98
C GLY A 86 1.33 -0.55 -8.12
N VAL A 87 2.53 -1.08 -7.84
CA VAL A 87 3.47 -1.51 -8.89
C VAL A 87 2.86 -2.60 -9.77
N ILE A 88 2.16 -3.57 -9.19
CA ILE A 88 1.45 -4.63 -9.94
C ILE A 88 0.40 -4.01 -10.85
N PHE A 89 -0.39 -3.05 -10.34
CA PHE A 89 -1.42 -2.37 -11.12
C PHE A 89 -0.82 -1.57 -12.28
N MET A 90 0.24 -0.80 -12.03
CA MET A 90 0.94 -0.02 -13.06
C MET A 90 1.56 -0.91 -14.15
N LYS A 91 1.87 -2.17 -13.84
CA LYS A 91 2.39 -3.17 -14.78
C LYS A 91 1.30 -3.99 -15.49
N GLY A 92 0.04 -3.58 -15.41
CA GLY A 92 -1.07 -4.26 -16.09
C GLY A 92 -1.65 -5.42 -15.30
N ASN A 93 -1.73 -5.29 -13.97
CA ASN A 93 -2.27 -6.26 -13.01
C ASN A 93 -1.43 -7.54 -12.79
N CYS A 94 -0.26 -7.63 -13.42
CA CYS A 94 0.73 -8.66 -13.17
C CYS A 94 2.12 -8.03 -13.25
N ALA A 95 3.02 -8.37 -12.31
CA ALA A 95 4.39 -7.88 -12.33
C ALA A 95 5.40 -9.00 -12.09
N ALA A 96 6.44 -9.04 -12.91
CA ALA A 96 7.59 -9.92 -12.69
C ALA A 96 8.24 -9.63 -11.33
N GLU A 97 8.72 -10.68 -10.64
CA GLU A 97 9.39 -10.54 -9.34
C GLU A 97 10.57 -9.54 -9.43
N GLU A 98 11.30 -9.55 -10.53
CA GLU A 98 12.44 -8.66 -10.77
C GLU A 98 12.04 -7.19 -10.82
N ASP A 99 10.86 -6.88 -11.38
CA ASP A 99 10.33 -5.51 -11.44
C ASP A 99 9.92 -5.01 -10.06
N ILE A 100 9.29 -5.89 -9.25
CA ILE A 100 8.97 -5.58 -7.84
C ILE A 100 10.25 -5.28 -7.06
N TRP A 101 11.26 -6.15 -7.16
CA TRP A 101 12.53 -5.92 -6.45
C TRP A 101 13.28 -4.70 -6.95
N ARG A 102 13.26 -4.41 -8.25
CA ARG A 102 13.86 -3.20 -8.82
C ARG A 102 13.24 -1.94 -8.19
N PHE A 103 11.92 -1.89 -8.10
CA PHE A 103 11.22 -0.79 -7.46
C PHE A 103 11.54 -0.69 -5.96
N LEU A 104 11.50 -1.82 -5.24
CA LEU A 104 11.78 -1.85 -3.80
C LEU A 104 13.23 -1.41 -3.49
N ASN A 105 14.19 -1.79 -4.33
CA ASN A 105 15.58 -1.36 -4.20
C ASN A 105 15.72 0.17 -4.36
N MET A 106 14.94 0.81 -5.24
CA MET A 106 14.94 2.27 -5.39
C MET A 106 14.50 2.98 -4.11
N ILE A 107 13.55 2.40 -3.36
CA ILE A 107 13.12 2.90 -2.04
C ILE A 107 13.90 2.27 -0.87
N ARG A 108 15.08 1.71 -1.14
CA ARG A 108 16.03 1.14 -0.17
C ARG A 108 15.50 -0.06 0.64
N VAL A 109 14.57 -0.82 0.07
CA VAL A 109 14.05 -2.09 0.62
C VAL A 109 14.65 -3.26 -0.17
N TYR A 110 15.59 -3.98 0.43
CA TYR A 110 16.37 -5.02 -0.26
C TYR A 110 15.99 -6.44 0.18
N ALA A 111 15.93 -7.37 -0.75
CA ALA A 111 15.82 -8.80 -0.45
C ALA A 111 17.03 -9.28 0.38
N GLY A 112 16.79 -10.15 1.37
CA GLY A 112 17.86 -10.75 2.17
C GLY A 112 18.51 -9.82 3.20
N ARG A 113 18.13 -8.53 3.26
CA ARG A 113 18.60 -7.58 4.28
C ARG A 113 17.48 -7.20 5.22
N LYS A 114 17.73 -7.27 6.52
CA LYS A 114 16.74 -6.90 7.53
C LYS A 114 16.51 -5.38 7.51
N HIS A 115 15.30 -4.98 7.15
CA HIS A 115 14.83 -3.59 7.17
C HIS A 115 14.24 -3.22 8.55
N PHE A 116 14.53 -2.03 9.04
CA PHE A 116 14.09 -1.57 10.37
C PHE A 116 12.56 -1.51 10.52
N ILE A 117 11.85 -1.19 9.43
CA ILE A 117 10.39 -1.22 9.39
C ILE A 117 9.89 -2.62 9.07
N TYR A 118 10.43 -3.25 8.01
CA TYR A 118 9.78 -4.38 7.34
C TYR A 118 10.28 -5.75 7.82
N GLY A 119 11.30 -5.79 8.67
CA GLY A 119 11.92 -7.06 9.06
C GLY A 119 12.68 -7.65 7.87
N GLU A 120 12.50 -8.94 7.58
CA GLU A 120 13.08 -9.56 6.38
C GLU A 120 12.09 -9.40 5.21
N PRO A 121 12.37 -8.53 4.21
CA PRO A 121 11.38 -8.17 3.18
C PRO A 121 10.97 -9.34 2.29
N ARG A 122 11.88 -10.27 1.96
CA ARG A 122 11.57 -11.39 1.06
C ARG A 122 10.50 -12.28 1.68
N LYS A 123 10.68 -12.71 2.93
CA LYS A 123 9.69 -13.47 3.70
C LYS A 123 8.39 -12.70 3.88
N LEU A 124 8.45 -11.40 4.15
CA LEU A 124 7.24 -10.59 4.29
C LEU A 124 6.40 -10.65 3.00
N ILE A 125 7.04 -10.44 1.85
CA ILE A 125 6.35 -10.31 0.55
C ILE A 125 5.94 -11.67 0.00
N THR A 126 6.88 -12.62 -0.14
CA THR A 126 6.61 -13.90 -0.82
C THR A 126 5.94 -14.95 0.06
N LYS A 127 5.94 -14.76 1.39
CA LYS A 127 5.33 -15.73 2.33
C LYS A 127 4.20 -15.12 3.15
N ASP A 128 4.48 -14.08 3.94
CA ASP A 128 3.50 -13.58 4.90
C ASP A 128 2.30 -12.91 4.19
N LEU A 129 2.53 -12.03 3.20
CA LEU A 129 1.47 -11.37 2.43
C LEU A 129 0.72 -12.32 1.47
N VAL A 130 1.41 -13.32 0.93
CA VAL A 130 0.80 -14.40 0.12
C VAL A 130 -0.10 -15.29 0.97
N ARG A 131 0.36 -15.69 2.17
CA ARG A 131 -0.46 -16.45 3.12
C ARG A 131 -1.70 -15.67 3.55
N LEU A 132 -1.57 -14.35 3.74
CA LEU A 132 -2.68 -13.46 4.04
C LEU A 132 -3.59 -13.17 2.84
N LYS A 133 -3.29 -13.73 1.65
CA LYS A 133 -4.09 -13.62 0.43
C LYS A 133 -4.22 -12.21 -0.13
N TYR A 134 -3.28 -11.31 0.21
CA TYR A 134 -3.18 -10.00 -0.43
C TYR A 134 -2.38 -10.03 -1.72
N LEU A 135 -1.42 -10.95 -1.83
CA LEU A 135 -0.63 -11.17 -3.02
C LEU A 135 -0.80 -12.62 -3.47
N GLU A 136 -0.78 -12.83 -4.77
CA GLU A 136 -0.48 -14.13 -5.37
C GLU A 136 0.96 -14.10 -5.85
N TYR A 137 1.68 -15.19 -5.66
CA TYR A 137 3.04 -15.36 -6.11
C TYR A 137 3.14 -16.73 -6.78
N ARG A 138 3.39 -16.74 -8.09
CA ARG A 138 3.36 -17.96 -8.90
C ARG A 138 4.51 -17.98 -9.90
N GLN A 139 4.90 -19.19 -10.28
CA GLN A 139 5.86 -19.39 -11.35
C GLN A 139 5.19 -19.09 -12.69
N VAL A 140 5.92 -18.42 -13.58
CA VAL A 140 5.50 -18.21 -14.97
C VAL A 140 5.54 -19.56 -15.68
N PRO A 141 4.43 -20.02 -16.30
CA PRO A 141 4.40 -21.27 -17.05
C PRO A 141 5.51 -21.32 -18.10
N ASP A 142 6.13 -22.50 -18.24
CA ASP A 142 7.14 -22.79 -19.27
C ASP A 142 8.36 -21.84 -19.28
N SER A 143 8.64 -21.18 -18.14
CA SER A 143 9.82 -20.34 -17.99
C SER A 143 11.07 -21.18 -17.71
N ASP A 144 12.07 -21.03 -18.59
CA ASP A 144 13.43 -21.58 -18.40
C ASP A 144 14.49 -20.46 -18.56
N PRO A 145 15.22 -20.10 -17.49
CA PRO A 145 15.10 -20.61 -16.12
C PRO A 145 13.77 -20.19 -15.44
N PRO A 146 13.37 -20.85 -14.33
CA PRO A 146 12.15 -20.51 -13.59
C PRO A 146 12.05 -19.02 -13.24
N ARG A 147 10.98 -18.37 -13.68
CA ARG A 147 10.63 -16.97 -13.35
C ARG A 147 9.35 -16.93 -12.53
N PHE A 148 9.20 -15.88 -11.73
CA PHE A 148 8.03 -15.70 -10.88
C PHE A 148 7.40 -14.34 -11.09
N GLU A 149 6.10 -14.28 -10.86
CA GLU A 149 5.30 -13.07 -10.99
C GLU A 149 4.35 -12.89 -9.80
N PHE A 150 3.95 -11.64 -9.57
CA PHE A 150 3.02 -11.22 -8.55
C PHE A 150 1.73 -10.69 -9.16
N LEU A 151 0.62 -11.06 -8.52
CA LEU A 151 -0.72 -10.53 -8.80
C LEU A 151 -1.39 -10.08 -7.50
N TRP A 152 -2.47 -9.33 -7.62
CA TRP A 152 -3.36 -9.06 -6.48
C TRP A 152 -4.02 -10.36 -6.03
N GLY A 153 -4.00 -10.62 -4.73
CA GLY A 153 -4.74 -11.72 -4.13
C GLY A 153 -6.20 -11.37 -3.86
N PRO A 154 -7.04 -12.37 -3.56
CA PRO A 154 -8.48 -12.18 -3.37
C PRO A 154 -8.80 -11.22 -2.21
N LYS A 155 -7.94 -11.15 -1.18
CA LYS A 155 -8.13 -10.21 -0.07
C LYS A 155 -7.80 -8.77 -0.45
N ALA A 156 -6.84 -8.54 -1.35
CA ALA A 156 -6.60 -7.20 -1.89
C ALA A 156 -7.83 -6.73 -2.70
N HIS A 157 -8.38 -7.60 -3.56
CA HIS A 157 -9.63 -7.30 -4.26
C HIS A 157 -10.83 -7.10 -3.30
N ALA A 158 -10.90 -7.80 -2.17
CA ALA A 158 -12.00 -7.60 -1.23
C ALA A 158 -11.91 -6.26 -0.46
N GLU A 159 -10.69 -5.81 -0.13
CA GLU A 159 -10.49 -4.69 0.79
C GLU A 159 -10.18 -3.35 0.12
N THR A 160 -9.69 -3.36 -1.11
CA THR A 160 -9.38 -2.15 -1.87
C THR A 160 -9.80 -2.24 -3.33
N SER A 161 -9.82 -1.10 -4.01
CA SER A 161 -10.08 -0.98 -5.45
C SER A 161 -8.86 -0.48 -6.20
N LYS A 162 -8.85 -0.66 -7.53
CA LYS A 162 -7.80 -0.07 -8.38
C LYS A 162 -7.76 1.44 -8.22
N MET A 163 -8.93 2.08 -8.09
CA MET A 163 -9.03 3.53 -7.85
C MET A 163 -8.38 3.94 -6.53
N LYS A 164 -8.69 3.26 -5.41
CA LYS A 164 -8.07 3.56 -4.10
C LYS A 164 -6.55 3.40 -4.10
N VAL A 165 -6.03 2.41 -4.83
CA VAL A 165 -4.58 2.24 -4.99
C VAL A 165 -4.01 3.36 -5.86
N LEU A 166 -4.67 3.73 -6.95
CA LEU A 166 -4.25 4.83 -7.82
C LEU A 166 -4.22 6.18 -7.10
N GLU A 167 -5.24 6.49 -6.30
CA GLU A 167 -5.30 7.67 -5.44
C GLU A 167 -4.15 7.71 -4.44
N PHE A 168 -3.83 6.57 -3.82
CA PHE A 168 -2.69 6.47 -2.93
C PHE A 168 -1.36 6.76 -3.65
N LEU A 169 -1.14 6.17 -4.83
CA LEU A 169 0.08 6.43 -5.62
C LEU A 169 0.15 7.88 -6.07
N ALA A 170 -0.96 8.44 -6.54
CA ALA A 170 -1.04 9.83 -6.96
C ALA A 170 -0.66 10.77 -5.81
N LYS A 171 -1.21 10.53 -4.62
CA LYS A 171 -0.89 11.31 -3.40
C LYS A 171 0.58 11.21 -3.00
N VAL A 172 1.19 10.03 -3.06
CA VAL A 172 2.61 9.83 -2.73
C VAL A 172 3.54 10.59 -3.68
N ASN A 173 3.11 10.77 -4.94
CA ASN A 173 3.86 11.46 -5.98
C ASN A 173 3.42 12.91 -6.21
N ASP A 174 2.63 13.46 -5.28
CA ASP A 174 2.09 14.82 -5.35
C ASP A 174 1.42 15.12 -6.71
N THR A 175 0.56 14.20 -7.15
CA THR A 175 -0.16 14.29 -8.42
C THR A 175 -1.60 13.82 -8.26
N VAL A 176 -2.35 13.80 -9.38
CA VAL A 176 -3.75 13.37 -9.44
C VAL A 176 -3.90 12.04 -10.18
N PRO A 177 -4.89 11.20 -9.85
CA PRO A 177 -5.11 9.91 -10.52
C PRO A 177 -5.22 10.01 -12.05
N SER A 178 -5.83 11.08 -12.56
CA SER A 178 -5.99 11.34 -14.00
C SER A 178 -4.68 11.60 -14.75
N ALA A 179 -3.57 11.85 -14.03
CA ALA A 179 -2.23 11.92 -14.63
C ALA A 179 -1.73 10.56 -15.14
N PHE A 180 -2.44 9.46 -14.84
CA PHE A 180 -2.20 8.11 -15.36
C PHE A 180 -3.40 7.64 -16.19
N PRO A 181 -3.58 8.11 -17.45
CA PRO A 181 -4.85 7.96 -18.16
C PRO A 181 -5.31 6.52 -18.36
N SER A 182 -4.39 5.60 -18.68
CA SER A 182 -4.69 4.18 -18.88
C SER A 182 -5.15 3.53 -17.58
N GLN A 183 -4.40 3.72 -16.49
CA GLN A 183 -4.75 3.18 -15.17
C GLN A 183 -6.02 3.84 -14.63
N TYR A 184 -6.22 5.14 -14.83
CA TYR A 184 -7.44 5.82 -14.39
C TYR A 184 -8.68 5.26 -15.09
N LYS A 185 -8.61 5.06 -16.41
CA LYS A 185 -9.69 4.44 -17.18
C LYS A 185 -9.98 3.01 -16.70
N GLU A 186 -8.94 2.21 -16.48
CA GLU A 186 -9.10 0.85 -15.97
C GLU A 186 -9.69 0.81 -14.55
N ALA A 187 -9.28 1.75 -13.70
CA ALA A 187 -9.79 1.88 -12.34
C ALA A 187 -11.28 2.26 -12.32
N LEU A 188 -11.73 3.14 -13.22
CA LEU A 188 -13.15 3.47 -13.37
C LEU A 188 -13.98 2.26 -13.82
N GLN A 189 -13.49 1.47 -14.77
CA GLN A 189 -14.16 0.24 -15.22
C GLN A 189 -14.28 -0.78 -14.08
N ASP A 190 -13.24 -0.92 -13.28
CA ASP A 190 -13.22 -1.78 -12.10
C ASP A 190 -14.23 -1.34 -11.02
N GLU A 191 -14.42 -0.03 -10.81
CA GLU A 191 -15.45 0.47 -9.91
C GLU A 191 -16.87 0.24 -10.44
N GLU A 192 -17.10 0.46 -11.74
CA GLU A 192 -18.40 0.21 -12.37
C GLU A 192 -18.79 -1.26 -12.27
N GLU A 193 -17.86 -2.18 -12.58
CA GLU A 193 -18.11 -3.62 -12.49
C GLU A 193 -18.39 -4.05 -11.03
N ARG A 194 -17.62 -3.53 -10.08
CA ARG A 194 -17.87 -3.77 -8.65
C ARG A 194 -19.24 -3.30 -8.20
N ALA A 195 -19.67 -2.11 -8.64
CA ALA A 195 -20.99 -1.58 -8.33
C ALA A 195 -22.11 -2.44 -8.93
N ARG A 196 -21.95 -2.91 -10.18
CA ARG A 196 -22.88 -3.82 -10.85
C ARG A 196 -23.01 -5.16 -10.12
N VAL A 197 -21.89 -5.74 -9.67
CA VAL A 197 -21.88 -6.98 -8.90
C VAL A 197 -22.56 -6.80 -7.55
N ALA A 198 -22.29 -5.69 -6.85
CA ALA A 198 -22.92 -5.39 -5.56
C ALA A 198 -24.44 -5.15 -5.66
N ALA A 199 -24.92 -4.63 -6.81
CA ALA A 199 -26.34 -4.35 -7.04
C ALA A 199 -27.16 -5.59 -7.43
N ARG A 200 -26.54 -6.75 -7.71
CA ARG A 200 -27.25 -8.00 -8.02
C ARG A 200 -27.53 -8.80 -6.74
N PRO A 201 -28.79 -9.01 -6.33
CA PRO A 201 -29.10 -9.87 -5.19
C PRO A 201 -28.80 -11.33 -5.53
N GLY A 202 -27.96 -11.99 -4.74
CA GLY A 202 -27.94 -13.47 -4.65
C GLY A 202 -26.91 -14.26 -5.45
N MET A 203 -25.78 -13.69 -5.88
CA MET A 203 -24.68 -14.49 -6.47
C MET A 203 -23.44 -14.56 -5.55
N THR A 204 -23.17 -15.75 -5.03
CA THR A 204 -21.90 -16.11 -4.40
C THR A 204 -20.78 -15.97 -5.42
N VAL A 205 -19.76 -15.17 -5.09
CA VAL A 205 -18.56 -14.97 -5.91
C VAL A 205 -17.84 -16.31 -6.07
N THR A 206 -17.96 -16.91 -7.25
CA THR A 206 -16.96 -17.86 -7.75
C THR A 206 -16.08 -17.11 -8.74
N SER A 207 -14.86 -16.77 -8.29
CA SER A 207 -13.84 -16.20 -9.15
C SER A 207 -13.48 -17.24 -10.21
N ARG A 208 -14.04 -17.10 -11.42
CA ARG A 208 -13.58 -17.85 -12.58
C ARG A 208 -12.33 -17.16 -13.10
N HIS A 209 -11.18 -17.73 -12.76
CA HIS A 209 -9.89 -17.33 -13.29
C HIS A 209 -9.82 -17.69 -14.78
N VAL A 210 -9.92 -16.70 -15.67
CA VAL A 210 -9.52 -16.85 -17.07
C VAL A 210 -8.05 -16.41 -17.15
N PRO A 211 -7.10 -17.28 -17.52
CA PRO A 211 -5.72 -16.87 -17.70
C PRO A 211 -5.65 -15.99 -18.95
N TRP A 212 -5.59 -14.67 -18.78
CA TRP A 212 -5.19 -13.78 -19.85
C TRP A 212 -3.65 -13.81 -19.93
N PRO A 213 -3.03 -14.08 -21.09
CA PRO A 213 -1.59 -13.87 -21.24
C PRO A 213 -1.25 -12.41 -20.92
N CYS A 214 -0.29 -12.22 -20.01
CA CYS A 214 0.23 -10.92 -19.63
C CYS A 214 0.81 -10.22 -20.86
N PRO A 215 0.29 -9.06 -21.30
CA PRO A 215 0.95 -8.28 -22.33
C PRO A 215 2.28 -7.78 -21.75
N ALA A 216 3.37 -7.95 -22.51
CA ALA A 216 4.69 -7.46 -22.16
C ALA A 216 4.72 -5.92 -22.16
N SER A 217 4.22 -5.31 -21.10
CA SER A 217 4.22 -3.85 -20.92
C SER A 217 5.50 -3.46 -20.22
N THR A 218 6.53 -3.16 -21.01
CA THR A 218 7.82 -2.70 -20.50
C THR A 218 7.73 -1.20 -20.22
N LEU A 219 7.14 -0.84 -19.07
CA LEU A 219 7.40 0.50 -18.53
C LEU A 219 8.91 0.62 -18.29
N THR A 220 9.51 1.61 -18.94
CA THR A 220 10.92 1.89 -18.97
C THR A 220 11.42 2.37 -17.60
N PRO A 221 12.71 2.20 -17.29
CA PRO A 221 13.31 2.81 -16.10
C PRO A 221 13.15 4.34 -16.02
N ALA A 222 12.84 5.02 -17.13
CA ALA A 222 12.52 6.43 -17.18
C ALA A 222 11.12 6.72 -16.62
N GLU A 223 10.10 5.92 -16.98
CA GLU A 223 8.73 6.07 -16.45
C GLU A 223 8.66 5.73 -14.95
N ILE A 224 9.45 4.77 -14.47
CA ILE A 224 9.59 4.46 -13.04
C ILE A 224 10.37 5.56 -12.30
N ARG A 225 11.30 6.23 -12.98
CA ARG A 225 12.06 7.36 -12.43
C ARG A 225 11.23 8.63 -12.40
N ASP A 226 10.41 8.88 -13.42
CA ASP A 226 9.48 10.01 -13.47
C ASP A 226 8.36 9.83 -12.45
N PHE A 227 7.94 8.59 -12.15
CA PHE A 227 7.11 8.27 -10.98
C PHE A 227 7.74 8.68 -9.64
N LEU A 228 9.08 8.77 -9.51
CA LEU A 228 9.75 9.18 -8.26
C LEU A 228 10.36 10.59 -8.28
N LYS A 229 10.38 11.29 -9.41
CA LYS A 229 11.02 12.62 -9.51
C LYS A 229 10.26 13.73 -8.78
N THR A 230 8.99 13.53 -8.42
CA THR A 230 8.21 14.49 -7.63
C THR A 230 8.33 14.30 -6.11
N SER A 231 9.01 13.26 -5.63
CA SER A 231 9.06 12.93 -4.18
C SER A 231 10.45 13.07 -3.55
N SER A 232 11.35 13.87 -4.14
CA SER A 232 12.62 14.20 -3.51
C SER A 232 12.42 15.22 -2.39
N ILE A 233 12.17 14.72 -1.17
CA ILE A 233 12.44 15.40 0.10
C ILE A 233 13.26 14.45 0.97
#